data_AF-A0A7X9FLS1-F1
#
_entry.id   AF-A0A7X9FLS1-F1
#
_cell.length_a   1.000
_cell.length_b   1.000
_cell.length_c   1.000
_cell.angle_alpha   90.00
_cell.angle_beta   90.00
_cell.angle_gamma   90.00
#
_symmetry.space_group_name_H-M   'P 1'
#
loop_
_entity.id
_entity.type
_entity.pdbx_description
1 polymer ?
#
loop_
_entity_poly.entity_id
_entity_poly.type
_entity_poly.pdbx_seq_one_letter_code
_entity_poly.pdbx_strand_id
1 'polypeptide(L)'
;MASLEIANQKAAQAKKKLKAIDEAQRRLEREQAKKERFAKSQKERRERTKLLIEAGGLVAKAGLLDWSPARLLGGLLALAKTSEDKLEQWEAEGVKALISASRKHPISSVSESSVHTAKQPSLEAPKTPMVAVVVETPLGRPPVEITTHLRGMGLSWKNELQKWQGSIPASKVGAEKSWVEGWGGVLIVAK
;
A
#
# COMPACT_ATOMS: atom_id res chain seq x y z
N MET A 1 -60.78 24.90 -26.69
CA MET A 1 -60.29 23.52 -26.86
C MET A 1 -58.76 23.43 -26.94
N ALA A 2 -58.10 24.13 -27.88
CA ALA A 2 -56.63 24.05 -28.06
C ALA A 2 -55.75 24.39 -26.83
N SER A 3 -56.14 25.38 -26.02
CA SER A 3 -55.38 25.77 -24.81
C SER A 3 -55.35 24.66 -23.74
N LEU A 4 -56.43 23.90 -23.61
CA LEU A 4 -56.56 22.80 -22.64
C LEU A 4 -55.68 21.60 -23.04
N GLU A 5 -55.55 21.35 -24.34
CA GLU A 5 -54.73 20.28 -24.90
C GLU A 5 -53.23 20.55 -24.72
N ILE A 6 -52.79 21.79 -24.95
CA ILE A 6 -51.41 22.23 -24.67
C ILE A 6 -51.09 22.09 -23.18
N ALA A 7 -52.02 22.45 -22.29
CA ALA A 7 -51.83 22.30 -20.85
C ALA A 7 -51.68 20.83 -20.43
N ASN A 8 -52.50 19.93 -20.98
CA ASN A 8 -52.41 18.49 -20.72
C ASN A 8 -51.10 17.87 -21.24
N GLN A 9 -50.64 18.27 -22.42
CA GLN A 9 -49.35 17.83 -22.95
C GLN A 9 -48.18 18.29 -22.09
N LYS A 10 -48.18 19.56 -21.64
CA LYS A 10 -47.18 20.09 -20.70
C LYS A 10 -47.21 19.34 -19.37
N ALA A 11 -48.38 19.05 -18.82
CA ALA A 11 -48.53 18.27 -17.59
C ALA A 11 -47.99 16.84 -17.74
N ALA A 12 -48.25 16.18 -18.88
CA ALA A 12 -47.71 14.85 -19.18
C ALA A 12 -46.17 14.88 -19.31
N GLN A 13 -45.62 15.91 -19.97
CA GLN A 13 -44.18 16.09 -20.10
C GLN A 13 -43.52 16.37 -18.74
N ALA A 14 -44.15 17.18 -17.88
CA ALA A 14 -43.69 17.43 -16.52
C ALA A 14 -43.67 16.15 -15.67
N LYS A 15 -44.73 15.32 -15.75
CA LYS A 15 -44.78 14.01 -15.08
C LYS A 15 -43.67 13.07 -15.56
N LYS A 16 -43.38 13.04 -16.86
CA LYS A 16 -42.26 12.25 -17.42
C LYS A 16 -40.91 12.74 -16.90
N LYS A 17 -40.68 14.06 -16.88
CA LYS A 17 -39.45 14.66 -16.35
C LYS A 17 -39.29 14.36 -14.85
N LEU A 18 -40.36 14.44 -14.06
CA LEU A 18 -40.33 14.13 -12.64
C LEU A 18 -39.94 12.66 -12.39
N LYS A 19 -40.51 11.72 -13.16
CA LYS A 19 -40.12 10.30 -13.10
C LYS A 19 -38.66 10.08 -13.48
N ALA A 20 -38.16 10.76 -14.51
CA ALA A 20 -36.76 10.65 -14.93
C ALA A 20 -35.80 11.19 -13.85
N ILE A 21 -36.18 12.26 -13.13
CA ILE A 21 -35.39 12.81 -12.03
C ILE A 21 -35.36 11.84 -10.85
N ASP A 22 -36.49 11.26 -10.45
CA ASP A 22 -36.56 10.24 -9.37
C ASP A 22 -35.71 9.01 -9.72
N GLU A 23 -35.76 8.55 -10.97
CA GLU A 23 -34.94 7.43 -11.42
C GLU A 23 -33.44 7.76 -11.41
N ALA A 24 -33.06 8.97 -11.84
CA ALA A 24 -31.68 9.44 -11.78
C ALA A 24 -31.17 9.56 -10.35
N GLN A 25 -32.01 10.06 -9.42
CA GLN A 25 -31.69 10.12 -7.99
C GLN A 25 -31.46 8.73 -7.40
N ARG A 26 -32.37 7.79 -7.64
CA ARG A 26 -32.21 6.39 -7.18
C ARG A 26 -30.98 5.72 -7.76
N ARG A 27 -30.61 6.03 -9.01
CA ARG A 27 -29.37 5.53 -9.61
C ARG A 27 -28.14 6.11 -8.91
N LEU A 28 -28.14 7.42 -8.63
CA LEU A 28 -27.04 8.07 -7.92
C LEU A 28 -26.88 7.52 -6.50
N GLU A 29 -27.97 7.37 -5.75
CA GLU A 29 -27.98 6.80 -4.41
C GLU A 29 -27.42 5.37 -4.40
N ARG A 30 -27.82 4.52 -5.37
CA ARG A 30 -27.27 3.16 -5.49
C ARG A 30 -25.77 3.17 -5.75
N GLU A 31 -25.29 4.06 -6.61
CA GLU A 31 -23.85 4.17 -6.91
C GLU A 31 -23.07 4.71 -5.71
N GLN A 32 -23.61 5.68 -4.96
CA GLN A 32 -23.03 6.16 -3.71
C GLN A 32 -22.98 5.05 -2.66
N ALA A 33 -24.08 4.33 -2.44
CA ALA A 33 -24.13 3.21 -1.50
C ALA A 33 -23.11 2.11 -1.84
N LYS A 34 -22.91 1.81 -3.13
CA LYS A 34 -21.85 0.87 -3.56
C LYS A 34 -20.46 1.39 -3.22
N LYS A 35 -20.17 2.66 -3.53
CA LYS A 35 -18.88 3.30 -3.24
C LYS A 35 -18.60 3.34 -1.74
N GLU A 36 -19.58 3.69 -0.93
CA GLU A 36 -19.46 3.72 0.53
C GLU A 36 -19.21 2.33 1.12
N ARG A 37 -19.95 1.31 0.68
CA ARG A 37 -19.72 -0.08 1.11
C ARG A 37 -18.32 -0.56 0.76
N PHE A 38 -17.86 -0.25 -0.46
CA PHE A 38 -16.51 -0.59 -0.89
C PHE A 38 -15.45 0.15 -0.07
N ALA A 39 -15.62 1.45 0.14
CA ALA A 39 -14.72 2.27 0.95
C ALA A 39 -14.64 1.77 2.40
N LYS A 40 -15.78 1.44 3.00
CA LYS A 40 -15.88 0.86 4.35
C LYS A 40 -15.12 -0.47 4.43
N SER A 41 -15.37 -1.39 3.49
CA SER A 41 -14.65 -2.67 3.46
C SER A 41 -13.14 -2.51 3.30
N GLN A 42 -12.69 -1.55 2.48
CA GLN A 42 -11.26 -1.27 2.32
C GLN A 42 -10.65 -0.67 3.58
N LYS A 43 -11.38 0.21 4.28
CA LYS A 43 -10.94 0.78 5.55
C LYS A 43 -10.77 -0.32 6.60
N GLU A 44 -11.76 -1.19 6.77
CA GLU A 44 -11.72 -2.33 7.70
C GLU A 44 -10.54 -3.28 7.40
N ARG A 45 -10.28 -3.56 6.12
CA ARG A 45 -9.12 -4.37 5.71
C ARG A 45 -7.80 -3.70 6.08
N ARG A 46 -7.66 -2.40 5.80
CA ARG A 46 -6.44 -1.64 6.14
C ARG A 46 -6.21 -1.61 7.64
N GLU A 47 -7.26 -1.37 8.43
CA GLU A 47 -7.20 -1.37 9.89
C GLU A 47 -6.80 -2.75 10.42
N ARG A 48 -7.42 -3.82 9.92
CA ARG A 48 -7.04 -5.19 10.28
C ARG A 48 -5.58 -5.50 9.93
N THR A 49 -5.13 -5.16 8.72
CA THR A 49 -3.74 -5.38 8.31
C THR A 49 -2.77 -4.59 9.17
N LYS A 50 -3.08 -3.33 9.49
CA LYS A 50 -2.26 -2.51 10.38
C LYS A 50 -2.12 -3.16 11.76
N LEU A 51 -3.22 -3.60 12.37
CA LEU A 51 -3.20 -4.27 13.67
C LEU A 51 -2.38 -5.57 13.64
N LEU A 52 -2.50 -6.37 12.58
CA LEU A 52 -1.72 -7.60 12.44
C LEU A 52 -0.22 -7.33 12.31
N ILE A 53 0.16 -6.30 11.55
CA ILE A 53 1.57 -5.90 11.40
C ILE A 53 2.12 -5.38 12.73
N GLU A 54 1.37 -4.53 13.43
CA GLU A 54 1.77 -4.00 14.73
C GLU A 54 1.93 -5.13 15.76
N ALA A 55 0.95 -6.04 15.86
CA ALA A 55 1.02 -7.21 16.73
C ALA A 55 2.23 -8.10 16.40
N GLY A 56 2.45 -8.40 15.11
CA GLY A 56 3.62 -9.18 14.66
C GLY A 56 4.94 -8.48 15.00
N GLY A 57 5.00 -7.17 14.84
CA GLY A 57 6.16 -6.36 15.22
C GLY A 57 6.44 -6.36 16.72
N LEU A 58 5.40 -6.38 17.57
CA LEU A 58 5.54 -6.52 19.02
C LEU A 58 6.06 -7.91 19.42
N VAL A 59 5.53 -8.97 18.79
CA VAL A 59 6.03 -10.35 18.98
C VAL A 59 7.52 -10.44 18.62
N ALA A 60 7.93 -9.77 17.53
CA ALA A 60 9.34 -9.68 17.13
C ALA A 60 10.21 -8.95 18.17
N LYS A 61 9.78 -7.77 18.64
CA LYS A 61 10.51 -6.99 19.65
C LYS A 61 10.63 -7.72 20.99
N ALA A 62 9.65 -8.55 21.33
CA ALA A 62 9.66 -9.38 22.53
C ALA A 62 10.55 -10.64 22.40
N GLY A 63 11.16 -10.88 21.24
CA GLY A 63 12.01 -12.05 21.01
C GLY A 63 11.24 -13.38 20.94
N LEU A 64 9.95 -13.33 20.58
CA LEU A 64 9.06 -14.48 20.61
C LEU A 64 8.90 -15.17 19.25
N LEU A 65 9.64 -14.76 18.21
CA LEU A 65 9.49 -15.32 16.85
C LEU A 65 9.95 -16.78 16.75
N ASP A 66 10.89 -17.19 17.59
CA ASP A 66 11.40 -18.57 17.61
C ASP A 66 10.48 -19.53 18.38
N TRP A 67 9.39 -19.03 18.96
CA TRP A 67 8.42 -19.87 19.65
C TRP A 67 7.57 -20.65 18.65
N SER A 68 7.28 -21.91 18.96
CA SER A 68 6.33 -22.68 18.17
C SER A 68 4.92 -22.04 18.24
N PRO A 69 4.10 -22.16 17.18
CA PRO A 69 2.76 -21.56 17.16
C PRO A 69 1.90 -21.98 18.36
N ALA A 70 2.00 -23.24 18.80
CA ALA A 70 1.27 -23.74 19.96
C ALA A 70 1.74 -23.07 21.27
N ARG A 71 3.05 -22.86 21.44
CA ARG A 71 3.61 -22.18 22.63
C ARG A 71 3.19 -20.71 22.66
N LEU A 72 3.28 -20.02 21.54
CA LEU A 72 2.85 -18.62 21.42
C LEU A 72 1.35 -18.48 21.73
N LEU A 73 0.51 -19.33 21.12
CA LEU A 73 -0.93 -19.32 21.38
C LEU A 73 -1.24 -19.61 22.85
N GLY A 74 -0.60 -20.61 23.45
CA GLY A 74 -0.76 -20.93 24.87
C GLY A 74 -0.38 -19.77 25.78
N GLY A 75 0.73 -19.09 25.49
CA GLY A 75 1.16 -17.89 26.20
C GLY A 75 0.14 -16.75 26.10
N LEU A 76 -0.32 -16.44 24.87
CA LEU A 76 -1.33 -15.39 24.65
C LEU A 76 -2.67 -15.71 25.34
N LEU A 77 -3.09 -16.98 25.36
CA LEU A 77 -4.30 -17.40 26.10
C LEU A 77 -4.15 -17.27 27.61
N ALA A 78 -2.95 -17.51 28.15
CA ALA A 78 -2.67 -17.26 29.56
C ALA A 78 -2.71 -15.75 29.88
N LEU A 79 -2.13 -14.93 28.99
CA LEU A 79 -2.19 -13.46 29.11
C LEU A 79 -3.64 -12.95 29.06
N ALA A 80 -4.48 -13.49 28.17
CA ALA A 80 -5.89 -13.10 28.07
C ALA A 80 -6.73 -13.39 29.34
N LYS A 81 -6.22 -14.22 30.25
CA LYS A 81 -6.85 -14.54 31.55
C LYS A 81 -6.20 -13.81 32.73
N THR A 82 -5.30 -12.88 32.45
CA THR A 82 -4.57 -12.13 33.48
C THR A 82 -5.47 -11.05 34.09
N SER A 83 -5.23 -10.69 35.36
CA SER A 83 -5.95 -9.62 36.06
C SER A 83 -5.60 -8.22 35.52
N GLU A 84 -6.54 -7.29 35.62
CA GLU A 84 -6.41 -5.92 35.12
C GLU A 84 -5.22 -5.18 35.76
N ASP A 85 -4.99 -5.33 37.07
CA ASP A 85 -3.84 -4.73 37.77
C ASP A 85 -2.48 -5.11 37.18
N LYS A 86 -2.35 -6.35 36.66
CA LYS A 86 -1.12 -6.81 36.01
C LYS A 86 -0.97 -6.23 34.61
N LEU A 87 -2.09 -6.00 33.91
CA LEU A 87 -2.07 -5.35 32.60
C LEU A 87 -1.60 -3.90 32.72
N GLU A 88 -2.04 -3.16 33.75
CA GLU A 88 -1.58 -1.80 34.02
C GLU A 88 -0.07 -1.75 34.31
N GLN A 89 0.43 -2.70 35.11
CA GLN A 89 1.87 -2.82 35.38
C GLN A 89 2.67 -3.06 34.09
N TRP A 90 2.20 -3.98 33.24
CA TRP A 90 2.85 -4.26 31.96
C TRP A 90 2.75 -3.12 30.96
N GLU A 91 1.67 -2.33 30.99
CA GLU A 91 1.57 -1.12 30.17
C GLU A 91 2.66 -0.11 30.58
N ALA A 92 2.84 0.12 31.88
CA ALA A 92 3.89 1.00 32.39
C ALA A 92 5.30 0.51 32.01
N GLU A 93 5.54 -0.80 32.09
CA GLU A 93 6.80 -1.42 31.65
C GLU A 93 7.00 -1.31 30.12
N GLY A 94 5.96 -1.56 29.34
CA GLY A 94 5.95 -1.48 27.89
C GLY A 94 6.26 -0.07 27.40
N VAL A 95 5.67 0.97 28.01
CA VAL A 95 5.96 2.37 27.72
C VAL A 95 7.43 2.69 27.99
N LYS A 96 7.97 2.26 29.14
CA LYS A 96 9.39 2.45 29.45
C LYS A 96 10.29 1.75 28.42
N ALA A 97 9.95 0.52 28.03
CA ALA A 97 10.69 -0.24 27.04
C ALA A 97 10.69 0.45 25.66
N LEU A 98 9.53 0.95 25.21
CA LEU A 98 9.40 1.69 23.94
C LEU A 98 10.20 2.99 23.92
N ILE A 99 10.17 3.77 25.01
CA ILE A 99 10.97 4.99 25.17
C ILE A 99 12.47 4.65 25.16
N SER A 100 12.87 3.56 25.81
CA SER A 100 14.28 3.15 25.83
C SER A 100 14.75 2.69 24.45
N ALA A 101 13.90 2.02 23.67
CA ALA A 101 14.22 1.55 22.33
C ALA A 101 14.34 2.69 21.32
N SER A 102 13.51 3.74 21.44
CA SER A 102 13.61 4.92 20.59
C SER A 102 14.86 5.76 20.88
N ARG A 103 15.36 5.77 22.12
CA ARG A 103 16.61 6.44 22.50
C ARG A 103 17.88 5.70 22.07
N LYS A 104 17.83 4.38 21.94
CA LYS A 104 18.99 3.54 21.54
C LYS A 104 19.28 3.56 20.04
N HIS A 105 18.39 4.13 19.21
CA HIS A 105 18.63 4.35 17.79
C HIS A 105 18.66 5.85 17.44
N PRO A 106 19.68 6.61 17.86
CA PRO A 106 20.13 7.75 17.06
C PRO A 106 20.75 7.20 15.77
N ILE A 107 20.41 7.79 14.64
CA ILE A 107 20.94 7.46 13.32
C ILE A 107 22.47 7.55 13.35
N SER A 108 23.19 6.43 13.49
CA SER A 108 24.59 6.24 13.09
C SER A 108 25.12 4.87 13.54
N SER A 109 25.88 4.25 12.65
CA SER A 109 26.77 3.09 12.80
C SER A 109 26.14 1.71 12.57
N VAL A 110 26.09 1.36 11.28
CA VAL A 110 26.38 -0.01 10.83
C VAL A 110 27.72 -0.40 11.42
N SER A 111 27.70 -1.20 12.49
CA SER A 111 28.84 -1.97 12.95
C SER A 111 28.51 -3.45 12.72
N GLU A 112 28.79 -3.90 11.50
CA GLU A 112 28.99 -5.32 11.22
C GLU A 112 30.24 -5.77 11.95
N SER A 113 30.07 -6.55 13.02
CA SER A 113 31.09 -7.45 13.54
C SER A 113 30.44 -8.45 14.49
N SER A 114 29.88 -9.53 13.94
CA SER A 114 30.07 -10.87 14.52
C SER A 114 29.82 -11.94 13.48
N VAL A 115 30.90 -12.66 13.19
CA VAL A 115 31.12 -13.61 12.11
C VAL A 115 30.64 -14.99 12.54
N HIS A 116 29.83 -15.66 11.72
CA HIS A 116 29.85 -17.13 11.59
C HIS A 116 30.05 -17.51 10.11
N THR A 117 31.31 -17.82 9.83
CA THR A 117 31.93 -18.69 8.84
C THR A 117 31.02 -19.34 7.79
N ALA A 118 31.07 -18.81 6.56
CA ALA A 118 30.86 -19.59 5.34
C ALA A 118 31.61 -18.93 4.16
N LYS A 119 32.81 -19.44 3.91
CA LYS A 119 33.52 -19.51 2.61
C LYS A 119 33.14 -18.44 1.56
N GLN A 120 33.88 -17.33 1.53
CA GLN A 120 33.92 -16.43 0.37
C GLN A 120 34.58 -17.15 -0.83
N PRO A 121 34.04 -17.00 -2.04
CA PRO A 121 34.84 -16.69 -3.21
C PRO A 121 34.70 -15.19 -3.49
N SER A 122 35.84 -14.51 -3.40
CA SER A 122 36.11 -13.17 -3.88
C SER A 122 35.64 -12.96 -5.32
N LEU A 123 34.91 -11.87 -5.58
CA LEU A 123 34.94 -11.09 -6.82
C LEU A 123 34.22 -9.77 -6.54
N GLU A 124 35.01 -8.71 -6.36
CA GLU A 124 34.52 -7.33 -6.23
C GLU A 124 33.75 -6.95 -7.50
N ALA A 125 32.42 -6.85 -7.40
CA ALA A 125 31.61 -6.30 -8.48
C ALA A 125 31.81 -4.77 -8.51
N PRO A 126 32.12 -4.16 -9.67
CA PRO A 126 32.22 -2.72 -9.78
C PRO A 126 30.88 -2.08 -9.41
N LYS A 127 30.89 -1.11 -8.47
CA LYS A 127 29.73 -0.29 -8.11
C LYS A 127 29.15 0.32 -9.37
N THR A 128 28.10 -0.29 -9.91
CA THR A 128 27.51 0.16 -11.17
C THR A 128 26.83 1.50 -10.91
N PRO A 129 27.14 2.57 -11.67
CA PRO A 129 26.52 3.86 -11.45
C PRO A 129 25.01 3.73 -11.62
N MET A 130 24.26 4.21 -10.63
CA MET A 130 22.80 4.24 -10.64
C MET A 130 22.33 5.52 -11.32
N VAL A 131 21.34 5.40 -12.20
CA VAL A 131 20.79 6.52 -12.96
C VAL A 131 19.32 6.67 -12.63
N ALA A 132 18.90 7.90 -12.32
CA ALA A 132 17.50 8.22 -12.07
C ALA A 132 16.70 8.13 -13.38
N VAL A 133 15.57 7.42 -13.33
CA VAL A 133 14.74 7.15 -14.50
C VAL A 133 13.28 7.41 -14.17
N VAL A 134 12.58 8.00 -15.14
CA VAL A 134 11.15 8.23 -15.15
C VAL A 134 10.55 7.45 -16.32
N VAL A 135 9.52 6.64 -16.07
CA VAL A 135 8.75 5.97 -17.14
C VAL A 135 7.38 6.61 -17.25
N GLU A 136 7.08 7.13 -18.43
CA GLU A 136 5.79 7.71 -18.80
C GLU A 136 4.96 6.70 -19.60
N THR A 137 3.66 6.69 -19.37
CA THR A 137 2.74 5.72 -19.95
C THR A 137 1.53 6.43 -20.55
N PRO A 138 1.25 6.29 -21.86
CA PRO A 138 0.14 7.01 -22.51
C PRO A 138 -1.24 6.51 -22.10
N LEU A 139 -1.35 5.27 -21.59
CA LEU A 139 -2.62 4.62 -21.21
C LEU A 139 -2.91 4.66 -19.69
N GLY A 140 -2.20 5.50 -18.93
CA GLY A 140 -2.27 5.50 -17.47
C GLY A 140 -1.60 4.26 -16.86
N ARG A 141 -2.13 3.74 -15.73
CA ARG A 141 -1.47 2.63 -15.00
C ARG A 141 -1.42 1.36 -15.87
N PRO A 142 -0.22 0.80 -16.13
CA PRO A 142 -0.09 -0.34 -17.02
C PRO A 142 -0.63 -1.65 -16.39
N PRO A 143 -0.84 -2.71 -17.21
CA PRO A 143 -1.21 -4.05 -16.78
C PRO A 143 -0.30 -4.64 -15.67
N VAL A 144 -0.83 -5.59 -14.90
CA VAL A 144 -0.17 -6.14 -13.69
C VAL A 144 1.22 -6.72 -13.99
N GLU A 145 1.39 -7.39 -15.13
CA GLU A 145 2.67 -7.97 -15.60
C GLU A 145 3.74 -6.89 -15.72
N ILE A 146 3.40 -5.77 -16.38
CA ILE A 146 4.30 -4.63 -16.55
C ILE A 146 4.60 -3.97 -15.20
N THR A 147 3.59 -3.79 -14.34
CA THR A 147 3.82 -3.20 -13.01
C THR A 147 4.73 -4.06 -12.12
N THR A 148 4.69 -5.39 -12.29
CA THR A 148 5.54 -6.32 -11.54
C THR A 148 6.99 -6.18 -12.00
N HIS A 149 7.21 -6.06 -13.31
CA HIS A 149 8.54 -5.86 -13.88
C HIS A 149 9.14 -4.51 -13.44
N LEU A 150 8.38 -3.41 -13.55
CA LEU A 150 8.83 -2.08 -13.13
C LEU A 150 9.21 -2.03 -11.63
N ARG A 151 8.46 -2.73 -10.78
CA ARG A 151 8.82 -2.89 -9.36
C ARG A 151 10.10 -3.72 -9.17
N GLY A 152 10.28 -4.78 -9.96
CA GLY A 152 11.49 -5.59 -9.97
C GLY A 152 12.75 -4.80 -10.37
N MET A 153 12.58 -3.76 -11.18
CA MET A 153 13.64 -2.80 -11.53
C MET A 153 13.94 -1.79 -10.41
N GLY A 154 13.14 -1.74 -9.34
CA GLY A 154 13.25 -0.72 -8.28
C GLY A 154 12.52 0.59 -8.58
N LEU A 155 11.65 0.61 -9.60
CA LEU A 155 10.81 1.78 -9.90
C LEU A 155 9.55 1.77 -9.03
N SER A 156 9.15 2.96 -8.60
CA SER A 156 7.97 3.21 -7.76
C SER A 156 6.94 4.05 -8.50
N TRP A 157 5.66 3.75 -8.30
CA TRP A 157 4.57 4.53 -8.88
C TRP A 157 4.31 5.81 -8.07
N LYS A 158 4.32 6.96 -8.74
CA LYS A 158 3.99 8.27 -8.16
C LYS A 158 2.58 8.68 -8.60
N ASN A 159 1.63 8.62 -7.66
CA ASN A 159 0.21 8.91 -7.93
C ASN A 159 -0.04 10.35 -8.43
N GLU A 160 0.72 11.33 -7.93
CA GLU A 160 0.57 12.75 -8.29
C GLU A 160 0.96 13.03 -9.73
N LEU A 161 2.02 12.37 -10.20
CA LEU A 161 2.58 12.57 -11.54
C LEU A 161 2.03 11.57 -12.56
N GLN A 162 1.33 10.52 -12.11
CA GLN A 162 0.91 9.38 -12.94
C GLN A 162 2.10 8.77 -13.70
N LYS A 163 3.26 8.70 -13.04
CA LYS A 163 4.53 8.25 -13.62
C LYS A 163 5.23 7.26 -12.70
N TRP A 164 6.08 6.43 -13.28
CA TRP A 164 7.01 5.58 -12.53
C TRP A 164 8.35 6.29 -12.37
N GLN A 165 8.95 6.20 -11.19
CA GLN A 165 10.25 6.82 -10.90
C GLN A 165 11.09 5.93 -9.99
N GLY A 166 12.39 5.87 -10.24
CA GLY A 166 13.37 5.22 -9.38
C GLY A 166 14.77 5.30 -10.00
N SER A 167 15.68 4.46 -9.51
CA SER A 167 17.04 4.40 -10.01
C SER A 167 17.36 3.00 -10.52
N ILE A 168 17.93 2.91 -11.72
CA ILE A 168 18.36 1.63 -12.31
C ILE A 168 19.87 1.69 -12.61
N PRO A 169 20.56 0.53 -12.66
CA PRO A 169 21.97 0.49 -13.07
C PRO A 169 22.12 1.06 -14.48
N ALA A 170 23.12 1.93 -14.71
CA ALA A 170 23.40 2.52 -16.02
C ALA A 170 23.56 1.46 -17.13
N SER A 171 24.12 0.31 -16.79
CA SER A 171 24.29 -0.84 -17.69
C SER A 171 22.97 -1.43 -18.19
N LYS A 172 21.86 -1.25 -17.45
CA LYS A 172 20.54 -1.78 -17.80
C LYS A 172 19.68 -0.78 -18.56
N VAL A 173 19.99 0.51 -18.54
CA VAL A 173 19.14 1.58 -19.13
C VAL A 173 18.77 1.28 -20.59
N GLY A 174 19.71 0.81 -21.41
CA GLY A 174 19.43 0.50 -22.82
C GLY A 174 18.44 -0.65 -23.02
N ALA A 175 18.64 -1.77 -22.29
CA ALA A 175 17.76 -2.93 -22.36
C ALA A 175 16.35 -2.58 -21.85
N GLU A 176 16.29 -1.86 -20.73
CA GLU A 176 15.03 -1.45 -20.10
C GLU A 176 14.29 -0.42 -20.94
N LYS A 177 15.00 0.48 -21.62
CA LYS A 177 14.41 1.45 -22.55
C LYS A 177 13.74 0.74 -23.72
N SER A 178 14.43 -0.21 -24.35
CA SER A 178 13.87 -1.00 -25.45
C SER A 178 12.66 -1.83 -25.01
N TRP A 179 12.69 -2.38 -23.79
CA TRP A 179 11.56 -3.11 -23.24
C TRP A 179 10.37 -2.19 -22.96
N VAL A 180 10.60 -1.02 -22.35
CA VAL A 180 9.55 -0.01 -22.07
C VAL A 180 8.89 0.51 -23.35
N GLU A 181 9.68 0.80 -24.38
CA GLU A 181 9.19 1.23 -25.68
C GLU A 181 8.40 0.12 -26.40
N GLY A 182 8.77 -1.15 -26.19
CA GLY A 182 8.12 -2.31 -26.79
C GLY A 182 6.65 -2.52 -26.41
N TRP A 183 6.19 -1.97 -25.28
CA TRP A 183 4.77 -1.97 -24.89
C TRP A 183 4.14 -0.57 -24.91
N GLY A 184 4.82 0.42 -25.50
CA GLY A 184 4.30 1.77 -25.71
C GLY A 184 4.53 2.75 -24.55
N GLY A 185 5.39 2.42 -23.59
CA GLY A 185 5.89 3.37 -22.59
C GLY A 185 7.08 4.18 -23.11
N VAL A 186 7.44 5.26 -22.41
CA VAL A 186 8.64 6.06 -22.70
C VAL A 186 9.53 6.10 -21.46
N LEU A 187 10.77 5.63 -21.59
CA LEU A 187 11.76 5.68 -20.52
C LEU A 187 12.64 6.92 -20.69
N ILE A 188 12.61 7.81 -19.70
CA ILE A 188 13.33 9.08 -19.66
C ILE A 188 14.41 8.98 -18.56
N VAL A 189 15.66 9.20 -18.95
CA VAL A 189 16.76 9.38 -17.98
C VAL A 189 16.67 10.80 -17.42
N ALA A 190 16.46 10.91 -16.11
CA ALA A 190 16.47 12.20 -15.42
C ALA A 190 17.92 12.69 -15.33
N LYS A 191 18.17 13.92 -15.79
CA LYS A 191 19.46 14.62 -15.64
C LYS A 191 19.62 15.17 -14.24
#